data_AF-A0A0J9W190-F1
#
_entry.id   AF-A0A0J9W190-F1
#
_cell.length_a   1.000
_cell.length_b   1.000
_cell.length_c   1.000
_cell.angle_alpha   90.00
_cell.angle_beta   90.00
_cell.angle_gamma   90.00
#
_symmetry.space_group_name_H-M   'P 1'
#
loop_
_entity.id
_entity.type
_entity.pdbx_description
1 polymer ?
#
loop_
_entity_poly.entity_id
_entity_poly.type
_entity_poly.pdbx_seq_one_letter_code
_entity_poly.pdbx_strand_id
1 'polypeptide(L)'
;MPALSYLVSVFYAAALVLGSPLIKAGQHNKPFAQDVTYQNLNARGGSIDTIFNARAASKTPFYAIAHRVNDMEALLLALNDGANAIEMDLFAETTGWWASHDGPSKNGDTARDMFNAVARHRKGGKPITFVWLDIKNPDRCDPDDQTWQFCSIAALQDLAREILEPEGVRVLFGFYHTENGNAYRLIRDDLNSKEAINVDGRAAPLLKEFTVNGPADVRKRVLSYGDPNIGYLFGNCSEPGDAHLTCTQLRQAAASGAFGKTFGWTAAAGQTQYVEALLRVGVDGVIYGLGGADYDGSAAQAAKEIRNSLGKYSDRYYLAGKDDNPW
;
A
#
# COMPACT_ATOMS: atom_id res chain seq x y z
N MET A 1 55.31 21.51 10.73
CA MET A 1 55.58 22.72 11.54
C MET A 1 56.98 23.19 11.19
N PRO A 2 57.30 24.50 11.15
CA PRO A 2 56.44 25.71 11.30
C PRO A 2 55.46 25.88 10.10
N ALA A 3 54.51 26.84 9.94
CA ALA A 3 54.26 28.22 10.41
C ALA A 3 55.13 29.30 9.73
N LEU A 4 54.66 30.46 9.24
CA LEU A 4 53.39 31.22 9.30
C LEU A 4 53.14 31.83 7.85
N SER A 5 52.19 32.71 7.45
CA SER A 5 51.20 33.57 8.13
C SER A 5 49.92 33.87 7.30
N TYR A 6 49.62 35.13 6.93
CA TYR A 6 48.27 35.65 6.58
C TYR A 6 48.26 36.74 5.47
N LEU A 7 47.05 37.14 5.06
CA LEU A 7 46.62 38.41 4.40
C LEU A 7 46.73 38.59 2.86
N VAL A 8 45.58 38.45 2.17
CA VAL A 8 45.02 39.36 1.13
C VAL A 8 43.48 39.25 1.23
N SER A 9 42.79 40.21 1.86
CA SER A 9 42.03 41.34 1.28
C SER A 9 40.76 40.96 0.48
N VAL A 10 39.61 41.47 0.94
CA VAL A 10 38.28 41.35 0.30
C VAL A 10 38.11 42.43 -0.79
N PHE A 11 37.50 42.06 -1.92
CA PHE A 11 36.92 43.02 -2.86
C PHE A 11 35.49 42.64 -3.25
N TYR A 12 34.58 43.61 -3.19
CA TYR A 12 33.24 43.52 -3.76
C TYR A 12 33.31 43.72 -5.28
N ALA A 13 32.56 42.92 -6.03
CA ALA A 13 32.24 43.18 -7.43
C ALA A 13 30.75 42.87 -7.67
N ALA A 14 29.93 43.91 -7.79
CA ALA A 14 28.52 43.77 -8.14
C ALA A 14 28.37 43.66 -9.66
N ALA A 15 27.86 42.52 -10.15
CA ALA A 15 27.55 42.33 -11.56
C ALA A 15 26.06 42.62 -11.82
N LEU A 16 25.76 43.65 -12.62
CA LEU A 16 24.43 43.78 -13.21
C LEU A 16 24.25 42.68 -14.26
N VAL A 17 23.10 42.00 -14.24
CA VAL A 17 22.61 41.22 -15.37
C VAL A 17 21.38 41.95 -15.92
N LEU A 18 21.44 42.33 -17.19
CA LEU A 18 20.35 43.01 -17.89
C LEU A 18 19.24 42.02 -18.25
N GLY A 19 18.02 42.54 -18.44
CA GLY A 19 16.81 41.73 -18.51
C GLY A 19 16.70 40.79 -19.71
N SER A 20 15.80 39.81 -19.58
CA SER A 20 15.24 39.00 -20.68
C SER A 20 13.71 38.98 -20.55
N PRO A 21 12.97 38.75 -21.65
CA PRO A 21 11.68 39.42 -21.83
C PRO A 21 10.48 38.77 -21.12
N LEU A 22 9.46 39.59 -20.93
CA LEU A 22 8.12 39.20 -20.46
C LEU A 22 7.50 38.12 -21.37
N ILE A 23 7.44 36.88 -20.88
CA ILE A 23 6.53 35.87 -21.42
C ILE A 23 5.10 36.25 -20.99
N LYS A 24 4.20 36.43 -21.96
CA LYS A 24 2.78 36.71 -21.70
C LYS A 24 2.14 35.54 -20.93
N ALA A 25 1.42 35.87 -19.85
CA ALA A 25 0.51 34.93 -19.21
C ALA A 25 -0.66 34.60 -20.15
N GLY A 26 -0.62 33.42 -20.78
CA GLY A 26 -1.75 32.86 -21.52
C GLY A 26 -2.76 32.27 -20.55
N GLN A 27 -4.03 32.66 -20.67
CA GLN A 27 -5.09 32.21 -19.76
C GLN A 27 -5.46 30.75 -20.03
N HIS A 28 -5.15 29.85 -19.09
CA HIS A 28 -5.84 28.57 -18.96
C HIS A 28 -6.55 28.48 -17.61
N ASN A 29 -7.77 29.00 -17.55
CA ASN A 29 -8.66 28.86 -16.41
C ASN A 29 -9.10 27.39 -16.26
N LYS A 30 -8.39 26.64 -15.42
CA LYS A 30 -8.95 25.55 -14.64
C LYS A 30 -8.68 25.87 -13.16
N PRO A 31 -9.66 25.74 -12.25
CA PRO A 31 -9.42 26.02 -10.84
C PRO A 31 -8.41 25.02 -10.29
N PHE A 32 -7.24 25.51 -9.92
CA PHE A 32 -6.23 24.73 -9.23
C PHE A 32 -6.78 24.30 -7.86
N ALA A 33 -6.47 23.09 -7.41
CA ALA A 33 -6.97 22.59 -6.13
C ALA A 33 -6.39 23.40 -4.96
N GLN A 34 -7.19 24.29 -4.38
CA GLN A 34 -6.78 25.06 -3.20
C GLN A 34 -6.72 24.16 -1.97
N ASP A 35 -5.61 24.26 -1.24
CA ASP A 35 -5.39 23.90 0.17
C ASP A 35 -6.41 22.93 0.81
N VAL A 36 -6.38 21.67 0.36
CA VAL A 36 -6.97 20.54 1.11
C VAL A 36 -6.05 20.19 2.28
N THR A 37 -5.86 21.15 3.19
CA THR A 37 -5.38 20.86 4.54
C THR A 37 -6.52 20.15 5.30
N TYR A 38 -6.19 19.16 6.12
CA TYR A 38 -7.18 18.28 6.76
C TYR A 38 -8.20 19.01 7.67
N GLN A 39 -7.92 20.27 8.05
CA GLN A 39 -8.89 21.12 8.75
C GLN A 39 -10.18 21.35 7.93
N ASN A 40 -10.09 21.40 6.59
CA ASN A 40 -11.24 21.60 5.71
C ASN A 40 -12.21 20.41 5.63
N LEU A 41 -11.82 19.21 6.06
CA LEU A 41 -12.75 18.07 6.18
C LEU A 41 -13.64 18.22 7.42
N ASN A 42 -13.05 18.60 8.56
CA ASN A 42 -13.81 18.87 9.80
C ASN A 42 -14.72 20.12 9.66
N ALA A 43 -14.31 21.11 8.87
CA ALA A 43 -15.04 22.37 8.70
C ALA A 43 -16.38 22.24 7.94
N ARG A 44 -16.68 21.11 7.28
CA ARG A 44 -17.89 20.96 6.44
C ARG A 44 -19.15 20.50 7.16
N GLY A 45 -19.08 20.16 8.45
CA GLY A 45 -20.25 19.97 9.33
C GLY A 45 -21.21 18.79 9.03
N GLY A 46 -21.02 18.06 7.92
CA GLY A 46 -21.72 16.78 7.68
C GLY A 46 -21.19 15.68 8.59
N SER A 47 -22.03 14.70 8.97
CA SER A 47 -21.54 13.53 9.70
C SER A 47 -20.57 12.74 8.83
N ILE A 48 -19.65 12.00 9.46
CA ILE A 48 -18.88 10.94 8.80
C ILE A 48 -19.81 9.96 8.07
N ASP A 49 -21.00 9.67 8.63
CA ASP A 49 -22.02 8.86 7.99
C ASP A 49 -22.53 9.50 6.70
N THR A 50 -22.71 10.83 6.67
CA THR A 50 -23.14 11.55 5.47
C THR A 50 -22.10 11.44 4.36
N ILE A 51 -20.81 11.52 4.68
CA ILE A 51 -19.72 11.40 3.72
C ILE A 51 -19.67 9.98 3.14
N PHE A 52 -19.69 8.94 3.98
CA PHE A 52 -19.56 7.57 3.51
C PHE A 52 -20.85 7.00 2.91
N ASN A 53 -22.03 7.43 3.36
CA ASN A 53 -23.31 7.04 2.73
C ASN A 53 -23.49 7.75 1.37
N ALA A 54 -23.00 8.98 1.18
CA ALA A 54 -22.96 9.61 -0.14
C ALA A 54 -22.01 8.89 -1.14
N ARG A 55 -21.03 8.13 -0.63
CA ARG A 55 -20.14 7.27 -1.42
C ARG A 55 -20.82 5.96 -1.84
N ALA A 56 -21.88 5.53 -1.15
CA ALA A 56 -22.50 4.21 -1.27
C ALA A 56 -23.61 4.12 -2.36
N ALA A 57 -23.39 4.73 -3.53
CA ALA A 57 -24.29 4.58 -4.69
C ALA A 57 -24.27 3.15 -5.29
N SER A 58 -23.21 2.40 -5.00
CA SER A 58 -23.04 0.97 -5.26
C SER A 58 -22.28 0.35 -4.09
N LYS A 59 -22.39 -0.97 -3.90
CA LYS A 59 -21.61 -1.66 -2.86
C LYS A 59 -20.11 -1.66 -3.19
N THR A 60 -19.28 -1.64 -2.15
CA THR A 60 -17.81 -1.67 -2.26
C THR A 60 -17.28 -3.10 -2.07
N PRO A 61 -16.39 -3.60 -2.94
CA PRO A 61 -15.68 -4.86 -2.71
C PRO A 61 -14.67 -4.70 -1.57
N PHE A 62 -14.72 -5.60 -0.59
CA PHE A 62 -13.82 -5.61 0.57
C PHE A 62 -12.77 -6.74 0.49
N TYR A 63 -11.53 -6.41 0.83
CA TYR A 63 -10.40 -7.34 0.76
C TYR A 63 -10.01 -7.85 2.16
N ALA A 64 -10.16 -9.16 2.37
CA ALA A 64 -9.66 -9.88 3.54
C ALA A 64 -8.31 -10.49 3.16
N ILE A 65 -7.24 -9.82 3.56
CA ILE A 65 -5.86 -10.09 3.14
C ILE A 65 -5.21 -10.99 4.19
N ALA A 66 -4.77 -12.19 3.84
CA ALA A 66 -4.02 -13.04 4.77
C ALA A 66 -2.60 -12.49 4.97
N HIS A 67 -2.15 -12.33 6.22
CA HIS A 67 -0.82 -11.82 6.59
C HIS A 67 0.28 -12.86 6.40
N ARG A 68 1.48 -12.44 5.99
CA ARG A 68 2.72 -13.23 5.96
C ARG A 68 2.55 -14.63 5.37
N VAL A 69 2.02 -14.68 4.16
CA VAL A 69 1.80 -15.91 3.40
C VAL A 69 3.10 -16.25 2.66
N ASN A 70 4.09 -16.71 3.41
CA ASN A 70 5.49 -16.83 2.98
C ASN A 70 5.88 -18.22 2.47
N ASP A 71 5.00 -19.22 2.54
CA ASP A 71 5.25 -20.58 2.04
C ASP A 71 4.00 -21.27 1.45
N MET A 72 4.20 -22.41 0.82
CA MET A 72 3.16 -23.23 0.19
C MET A 72 2.06 -23.72 1.15
N GLU A 73 2.39 -24.04 2.40
CA GLU A 73 1.41 -24.49 3.40
C GLU A 73 0.56 -23.32 3.88
N ALA A 74 1.20 -22.20 4.23
CA ALA A 74 0.56 -20.93 4.52
C ALA A 74 -0.42 -20.49 3.41
N LEU A 75 0.00 -20.60 2.15
CA LEU A 75 -0.81 -20.28 0.99
C LEU A 75 -2.03 -21.22 0.85
N LEU A 76 -1.84 -22.53 1.02
CA LEU A 76 -2.92 -23.50 0.97
C LEU A 76 -3.95 -23.27 2.08
N LEU A 77 -3.49 -22.96 3.30
CA LEU A 77 -4.35 -22.64 4.45
C LEU A 77 -5.16 -21.36 4.20
N ALA A 78 -4.51 -20.24 3.87
CA ALA A 78 -5.18 -18.97 3.59
C ALA A 78 -6.24 -19.09 2.48
N LEU A 79 -5.92 -19.80 1.39
CA LEU A 79 -6.85 -20.05 0.29
C LEU A 79 -8.00 -20.99 0.66
N ASN A 80 -7.87 -21.82 1.70
CA ASN A 80 -8.93 -22.70 2.20
C ASN A 80 -9.83 -21.99 3.22
N ASP A 81 -9.26 -21.14 4.06
CA ASP A 81 -10.03 -20.29 4.99
C ASP A 81 -10.90 -19.29 4.25
N GLY A 82 -10.47 -18.86 3.07
CA GLY A 82 -11.24 -18.03 2.14
C GLY A 82 -10.69 -16.63 1.94
N ALA A 83 -9.36 -16.45 2.09
CA ALA A 83 -8.66 -15.24 1.69
C ALA A 83 -8.97 -14.88 0.23
N ASN A 84 -9.29 -13.60 -0.03
CA ASN A 84 -9.43 -13.07 -1.39
C ASN A 84 -8.24 -12.21 -1.81
N ALA A 85 -7.30 -11.95 -0.90
CA ALA A 85 -5.97 -11.46 -1.19
C ALA A 85 -4.97 -12.06 -0.18
N ILE A 86 -3.68 -12.02 -0.50
CA ILE A 86 -2.61 -12.36 0.44
C ILE A 86 -1.59 -11.23 0.46
N GLU A 87 -0.94 -11.07 1.59
CA GLU A 87 0.31 -10.31 1.74
C GLU A 87 1.45 -11.33 1.93
N MET A 88 2.59 -11.02 1.32
CA MET A 88 3.79 -11.86 1.25
C MET A 88 5.01 -10.97 1.40
N ASP A 89 5.82 -11.25 2.42
CA ASP A 89 7.07 -10.55 2.68
C ASP A 89 8.09 -10.94 1.61
N LEU A 90 8.70 -9.99 0.88
CA LEU A 90 9.70 -10.30 -0.14
C LEU A 90 11.08 -9.72 0.18
N PHE A 91 12.08 -10.60 0.18
CA PHE A 91 13.50 -10.29 0.39
C PHE A 91 14.33 -10.68 -0.84
N ALA A 92 15.09 -9.73 -1.38
CA ALA A 92 16.03 -9.93 -2.48
C ALA A 92 17.36 -10.51 -2.00
N GLU A 93 17.87 -11.49 -2.74
CA GLU A 93 19.15 -12.17 -2.52
C GLU A 93 19.91 -12.40 -3.81
N THR A 94 21.20 -12.74 -3.70
CA THR A 94 22.08 -13.15 -4.81
C THR A 94 21.65 -14.43 -5.56
N THR A 95 20.43 -14.93 -5.33
CA THR A 95 19.79 -16.04 -6.04
C THR A 95 18.40 -15.71 -6.61
N GLY A 96 17.85 -14.51 -6.32
CA GLY A 96 16.50 -14.11 -6.71
C GLY A 96 15.71 -13.51 -5.54
N TRP A 97 14.39 -13.60 -5.62
CA TRP A 97 13.46 -13.12 -4.60
C TRP A 97 12.86 -14.27 -3.79
N TRP A 98 12.90 -14.14 -2.47
CA TRP A 98 12.42 -15.13 -1.50
C TRP A 98 11.27 -14.54 -0.68
N ALA A 99 10.31 -15.38 -0.35
CA ALA A 99 9.25 -15.04 0.57
C ALA A 99 9.77 -15.15 2.02
N SER A 100 10.10 -14.00 2.64
CA SER A 100 10.73 -13.93 3.95
C SER A 100 10.71 -12.50 4.51
N HIS A 101 10.26 -12.35 5.75
CA HIS A 101 10.32 -11.08 6.49
C HIS A 101 11.72 -10.75 7.02
N ASP A 102 12.38 -11.74 7.62
CA ASP A 102 13.47 -11.54 8.57
C ASP A 102 14.87 -11.71 7.95
N GLY A 103 14.96 -11.56 6.64
CA GLY A 103 16.19 -11.70 5.86
C GLY A 103 16.33 -13.05 5.14
N PRO A 104 17.55 -13.37 4.67
CA PRO A 104 17.75 -14.33 3.58
C PRO A 104 17.26 -15.75 3.87
N SER A 105 16.47 -16.29 2.93
CA SER A 105 16.03 -17.67 2.64
C SER A 105 15.76 -18.63 3.80
N LYS A 106 15.46 -18.15 5.02
CA LYS A 106 15.30 -19.02 6.21
C LYS A 106 13.87 -19.52 6.44
N ASN A 107 12.87 -18.76 6.01
CA ASN A 107 11.49 -18.87 6.53
C ASN A 107 10.42 -18.99 5.41
N GLY A 108 10.78 -19.34 4.16
CA GLY A 108 9.78 -19.43 3.09
C GLY A 108 10.32 -19.80 1.71
N ASP A 109 9.40 -19.89 0.75
CA ASP A 109 9.62 -20.37 -0.62
C ASP A 109 10.16 -19.26 -1.57
N THR A 110 10.54 -19.62 -2.80
CA THR A 110 10.89 -18.60 -3.81
C THR A 110 9.65 -17.85 -4.30
N ALA A 111 9.80 -16.57 -4.64
CA ALA A 111 8.72 -15.78 -5.23
C ALA A 111 8.19 -16.42 -6.53
N ARG A 112 9.04 -17.08 -7.32
CA ARG A 112 8.63 -17.78 -8.55
C ARG A 112 7.73 -18.97 -8.24
N ASP A 113 8.06 -19.76 -7.22
CA ASP A 113 7.25 -20.93 -6.84
C ASP A 113 5.92 -20.48 -6.22
N MET A 114 5.95 -19.50 -5.32
CA MET A 114 4.76 -18.91 -4.72
C MET A 114 3.81 -18.30 -5.75
N PHE A 115 4.33 -17.53 -6.71
CA PHE A 115 3.52 -16.98 -7.80
C PHE A 115 2.92 -18.10 -8.68
N ASN A 116 3.69 -19.16 -8.97
CA ASN A 116 3.18 -20.32 -9.71
C ASN A 116 2.09 -21.08 -8.94
N ALA A 117 2.15 -21.12 -7.61
CA ALA A 117 1.08 -21.69 -6.78
C ALA A 117 -0.17 -20.80 -6.79
N VAL A 118 -0.02 -19.50 -6.58
CA VAL A 118 -1.12 -18.52 -6.66
C VAL A 118 -1.82 -18.58 -8.03
N ALA A 119 -1.05 -18.57 -9.12
CA ALA A 119 -1.57 -18.66 -10.49
C ALA A 119 -2.33 -19.97 -10.75
N ARG A 120 -1.78 -21.12 -10.33
CA ARG A 120 -2.47 -22.42 -10.42
C ARG A 120 -3.78 -22.44 -9.63
N HIS A 121 -3.78 -21.90 -8.41
CA HIS A 121 -5.00 -21.86 -7.58
C HIS A 121 -6.05 -20.89 -8.11
N ARG A 122 -5.64 -19.73 -8.64
CA ARG A 122 -6.49 -18.80 -9.37
C ARG A 122 -7.15 -19.47 -10.58
N LYS A 123 -6.37 -20.14 -11.42
CA LYS A 123 -6.84 -20.92 -12.58
C LYS A 123 -7.80 -22.04 -12.17
N GLY A 124 -7.56 -22.65 -11.01
CA GLY A 124 -8.46 -23.60 -10.34
C GLY A 124 -9.71 -22.98 -9.67
N GLY A 125 -9.95 -21.68 -9.82
CA GLY A 125 -11.17 -21.01 -9.38
C GLY A 125 -11.14 -20.44 -7.95
N LYS A 126 -9.98 -20.44 -7.25
CA LYS A 126 -9.87 -19.73 -5.96
C LYS A 126 -10.04 -18.20 -6.17
N PRO A 127 -10.68 -17.47 -5.24
CA PRO A 127 -11.12 -16.09 -5.47
C PRO A 127 -10.01 -15.03 -5.47
N ILE A 128 -8.76 -15.40 -5.17
CA ILE A 128 -7.62 -14.48 -4.95
C ILE A 128 -7.49 -13.41 -6.04
N THR A 129 -7.73 -12.15 -5.69
CA THR A 129 -7.77 -11.00 -6.62
C THR A 129 -6.41 -10.36 -6.82
N PHE A 130 -5.59 -10.30 -5.76
CA PHE A 130 -4.25 -9.73 -5.81
C PHE A 130 -3.30 -10.38 -4.78
N VAL A 131 -2.01 -10.22 -5.02
CA VAL A 131 -0.93 -10.44 -4.06
C VAL A 131 -0.34 -9.08 -3.69
N TRP A 132 -0.21 -8.80 -2.40
CA TRP A 132 0.57 -7.68 -1.87
C TRP A 132 1.98 -8.20 -1.58
N LEU A 133 2.97 -7.56 -2.19
CA LEU A 133 4.38 -7.85 -2.00
C LEU A 133 4.91 -6.81 -1.01
N ASP A 134 5.22 -7.18 0.24
CA ASP A 134 5.83 -6.28 1.21
C ASP A 134 7.35 -6.35 1.06
N ILE A 135 7.92 -5.35 0.37
CA ILE A 135 9.29 -5.43 -0.16
C ILE A 135 10.28 -4.91 0.88
N LYS A 136 11.05 -5.82 1.49
CA LYS A 136 11.92 -5.50 2.64
C LYS A 136 13.24 -4.83 2.29
N ASN A 137 13.73 -4.98 1.06
CA ASN A 137 15.00 -4.44 0.59
C ASN A 137 15.00 -4.07 -0.91
N PRO A 138 14.09 -3.19 -1.37
CA PRO A 138 13.77 -3.00 -2.78
C PRO A 138 14.97 -2.56 -3.67
N ASP A 139 15.91 -1.78 -3.13
CA ASP A 139 17.12 -1.31 -3.82
C ASP A 139 18.34 -2.26 -3.65
N ARG A 140 18.15 -3.53 -3.25
CA ARG A 140 19.26 -4.45 -2.94
C ARG A 140 20.14 -4.82 -4.13
N CYS A 141 19.57 -4.91 -5.34
CA CYS A 141 20.25 -5.28 -6.57
C CYS A 141 19.92 -4.29 -7.68
N ASP A 142 20.94 -3.84 -8.40
CA ASP A 142 20.79 -2.91 -9.52
C ASP A 142 20.22 -3.66 -10.76
N PRO A 143 19.15 -3.17 -11.42
CA PRO A 143 18.66 -3.78 -12.66
C PRO A 143 19.67 -3.72 -13.82
N ASP A 144 20.60 -2.75 -13.83
CA ASP A 144 21.62 -2.63 -14.88
C ASP A 144 22.84 -3.55 -14.63
N ASP A 145 22.99 -4.15 -13.44
CA ASP A 145 24.04 -5.15 -13.17
C ASP A 145 23.64 -6.53 -13.67
N GLN A 146 24.17 -6.91 -14.83
CA GLN A 146 23.94 -8.22 -15.48
C GLN A 146 24.27 -9.43 -14.57
N THR A 147 25.07 -9.25 -13.51
CA THR A 147 25.39 -10.29 -12.51
C THR A 147 24.25 -10.55 -11.54
N TRP A 148 23.46 -9.52 -11.20
CA TRP A 148 22.48 -9.53 -10.12
C TRP A 148 21.08 -9.03 -10.51
N GLN A 149 20.86 -8.67 -11.79
CA GLN A 149 19.60 -8.15 -12.32
C GLN A 149 18.36 -8.98 -11.93
N PHE A 150 18.49 -10.29 -11.75
CA PHE A 150 17.41 -11.20 -11.35
C PHE A 150 16.90 -11.00 -9.90
N CYS A 151 17.64 -10.28 -9.05
CA CYS A 151 17.20 -9.85 -7.72
C CYS A 151 16.90 -8.35 -7.65
N SER A 152 16.91 -7.65 -8.79
CA SER A 152 16.40 -6.28 -8.89
C SER A 152 14.87 -6.25 -8.76
N ILE A 153 14.32 -5.08 -8.45
CA ILE A 153 12.87 -4.89 -8.43
C ILE A 153 12.22 -5.12 -9.80
N ALA A 154 12.93 -4.83 -10.90
CA ALA A 154 12.42 -5.00 -12.26
C ALA A 154 12.20 -6.49 -12.57
N ALA A 155 13.13 -7.35 -12.16
CA ALA A 155 12.97 -8.79 -12.30
C ALA A 155 11.81 -9.36 -11.45
N LEU A 156 11.49 -8.76 -10.29
CA LEU A 156 10.30 -9.12 -9.52
C LEU A 156 9.01 -8.69 -10.24
N GLN A 157 9.02 -7.49 -10.83
CA GLN A 157 7.90 -6.96 -11.59
C GLN A 157 7.61 -7.83 -12.83
N ASP A 158 8.64 -8.15 -13.62
CA ASP A 158 8.54 -9.04 -14.77
C ASP A 158 8.11 -10.46 -14.37
N LEU A 159 8.61 -11.00 -13.25
CA LEU A 159 8.17 -12.29 -12.70
C LEU A 159 6.66 -12.29 -12.36
N ALA A 160 6.15 -11.19 -11.81
CA ALA A 160 4.73 -11.05 -11.50
C ALA A 160 3.88 -10.93 -12.78
N ARG A 161 4.38 -10.19 -13.78
CA ARG A 161 3.77 -10.05 -15.12
C ARG A 161 3.78 -11.35 -15.93
N GLU A 162 4.81 -12.18 -15.77
CA GLU A 162 4.94 -13.49 -16.39
C GLU A 162 3.91 -14.50 -15.82
N ILE A 163 3.71 -14.49 -14.49
CA ILE A 163 3.04 -15.61 -13.79
C ILE A 163 1.67 -15.26 -13.22
N LEU A 164 1.55 -14.15 -12.47
CA LEU A 164 0.30 -13.79 -11.77
C LEU A 164 -0.73 -13.18 -12.73
N GLU A 165 -0.24 -12.29 -13.60
CA GLU A 165 -1.06 -11.48 -14.48
C GLU A 165 -1.84 -12.22 -15.58
N PRO A 166 -1.36 -13.31 -16.20
CA PRO A 166 -2.11 -14.02 -17.24
C PRO A 166 -3.34 -14.76 -16.71
N GLU A 167 -3.30 -15.26 -15.46
CA GLU A 167 -4.46 -15.84 -14.77
C GLU A 167 -5.36 -14.75 -14.11
N GLY A 168 -5.04 -13.47 -14.34
CA GLY A 168 -5.79 -12.34 -13.85
C GLY A 168 -5.66 -12.08 -12.35
N VAL A 169 -4.59 -12.55 -11.71
CA VAL A 169 -4.17 -12.03 -10.39
C VAL A 169 -3.46 -10.71 -10.61
N ARG A 170 -3.61 -9.77 -9.67
CA ARG A 170 -3.02 -8.44 -9.70
C ARG A 170 -1.93 -8.27 -8.64
N VAL A 171 -1.12 -7.23 -8.76
CA VAL A 171 0.08 -7.02 -7.95
C VAL A 171 0.02 -5.68 -7.22
N LEU A 172 0.20 -5.71 -5.89
CA LEU A 172 0.35 -4.52 -5.07
C LEU A 172 1.77 -4.48 -4.50
N PHE A 173 2.60 -3.58 -5.02
CA PHE A 173 3.98 -3.40 -4.54
C PHE A 173 3.97 -2.50 -3.30
N GLY A 174 4.24 -3.07 -2.13
CA GLY A 174 4.28 -2.39 -0.84
C GLY A 174 5.68 -1.90 -0.48
N PHE A 175 5.76 -0.63 -0.10
CA PHE A 175 7.00 0.04 0.31
C PHE A 175 6.85 0.64 1.71
N TYR A 176 7.92 0.56 2.50
CA TYR A 176 7.99 1.08 3.87
C TYR A 176 9.34 1.75 4.10
N HIS A 177 9.34 3.06 4.43
CA HIS A 177 10.53 3.94 4.53
C HIS A 177 11.49 3.88 3.33
N THR A 178 10.96 3.52 2.16
CA THR A 178 11.70 3.22 0.91
C THR A 178 11.01 3.81 -0.33
N GLU A 179 9.94 4.58 -0.13
CA GLU A 179 9.18 5.32 -1.15
C GLU A 179 9.97 6.45 -1.84
N ASN A 180 11.22 6.67 -1.42
CA ASN A 180 12.21 7.56 -2.07
C ASN A 180 13.36 6.81 -2.78
N GLY A 181 13.33 5.47 -2.81
CA GLY A 181 14.32 4.60 -3.46
C GLY A 181 14.31 4.66 -5.00
N ASN A 182 15.33 4.07 -5.64
CA ASN A 182 15.31 3.89 -7.10
C ASN A 182 14.20 2.91 -7.49
N ALA A 183 14.08 1.81 -6.75
CA ALA A 183 13.14 0.75 -7.00
C ALA A 183 11.67 1.20 -6.94
N TYR A 184 11.32 2.06 -5.98
CA TYR A 184 10.00 2.70 -5.93
C TYR A 184 9.71 3.53 -7.20
N ARG A 185 10.69 4.32 -7.68
CA ARG A 185 10.54 5.10 -8.92
C ARG A 185 10.34 4.19 -10.13
N LEU A 186 11.14 3.14 -10.27
CA LEU A 186 11.05 2.18 -11.37
C LEU A 186 9.66 1.54 -11.44
N ILE A 187 9.17 0.97 -10.33
CA ILE A 187 7.81 0.41 -10.26
C ILE A 187 6.77 1.47 -10.61
N ARG A 188 6.82 2.66 -9.97
CA ARG A 188 5.85 3.75 -10.14
C ARG A 188 5.71 4.19 -11.59
N ASP A 189 6.85 4.38 -12.27
CA ASP A 189 6.91 4.99 -13.59
C ASP A 189 6.52 3.99 -14.71
N ASP A 190 6.52 2.68 -14.44
CA ASP A 190 6.07 1.63 -15.37
C ASP A 190 4.78 0.87 -14.94
N LEU A 191 4.03 1.34 -13.92
CA LEU A 191 2.82 0.65 -13.46
C LEU A 191 1.80 0.41 -14.59
N ASN A 192 1.52 -0.86 -14.91
CA ASN A 192 0.51 -1.29 -15.86
C ASN A 192 -0.89 -1.44 -15.21
N SER A 193 -1.92 -1.77 -15.99
CA SER A 193 -3.31 -1.90 -15.53
C SER A 193 -3.58 -2.89 -14.38
N LYS A 194 -2.70 -3.87 -14.14
CA LYS A 194 -2.83 -4.89 -13.07
C LYS A 194 -1.85 -4.68 -11.91
N GLU A 195 -1.28 -3.49 -11.82
CA GLU A 195 -0.27 -3.12 -10.82
C GLU A 195 -0.65 -1.83 -10.08
N ALA A 196 -0.38 -1.78 -8.78
CA ALA A 196 -0.51 -0.60 -7.93
C ALA A 196 0.62 -0.53 -6.89
N ILE A 197 0.76 0.64 -6.25
CA ILE A 197 1.70 0.87 -5.15
C ILE A 197 0.94 1.02 -3.83
N ASN A 198 1.43 0.31 -2.81
CA ASN A 198 1.14 0.59 -1.41
C ASN A 198 2.33 1.34 -0.79
N VAL A 199 2.03 2.31 0.07
CA VAL A 199 2.97 2.83 1.06
C VAL A 199 2.28 2.81 2.42
N ASP A 200 2.96 2.29 3.44
CA ASP A 200 2.45 2.36 4.81
C ASP A 200 2.80 3.68 5.48
N GLY A 201 1.81 4.31 6.14
CA GLY A 201 2.06 5.50 6.92
C GLY A 201 0.85 6.41 7.13
N ARG A 202 1.12 7.53 7.79
CA ARG A 202 0.08 8.52 8.15
C ARG A 202 -0.46 9.22 6.90
N ALA A 203 -1.79 9.41 6.86
CA ALA A 203 -2.51 9.96 5.72
C ALA A 203 -2.08 11.38 5.35
N ALA A 204 -1.77 12.24 6.34
CA ALA A 204 -1.42 13.63 6.07
C ALA A 204 0.00 13.84 5.48
N PRO A 205 1.04 13.10 5.93
CA PRO A 205 2.31 12.97 5.21
C PRO A 205 2.16 12.29 3.85
N LEU A 206 1.56 11.09 3.77
CA LEU A 206 1.51 10.33 2.53
C LEU A 206 0.68 11.01 1.44
N LEU A 207 -0.34 11.80 1.77
CA LEU A 207 -1.03 12.65 0.79
C LEU A 207 -0.06 13.59 0.08
N LYS A 208 0.90 14.20 0.80
CA LYS A 208 1.90 15.09 0.21
C LYS A 208 2.88 14.30 -0.64
N GLU A 209 3.34 13.16 -0.14
CA GLU A 209 4.27 12.28 -0.85
C GLU A 209 3.68 11.77 -2.16
N PHE A 210 2.47 11.18 -2.14
CA PHE A 210 1.75 10.77 -3.34
C PHE A 210 1.38 11.94 -4.28
N THR A 211 1.35 13.19 -3.80
CA THR A 211 1.11 14.37 -4.65
C THR A 211 2.36 14.77 -5.44
N VAL A 212 3.57 14.53 -4.90
CA VAL A 212 4.84 14.87 -5.55
C VAL A 212 5.45 13.68 -6.30
N ASN A 213 5.49 12.52 -5.64
CA ASN A 213 6.22 11.33 -6.06
C ASN A 213 5.31 10.10 -6.26
N GLY A 214 3.98 10.24 -6.20
CA GLY A 214 3.05 9.12 -6.35
C GLY A 214 2.71 8.75 -7.80
N PRO A 215 2.11 7.56 -8.04
CA PRO A 215 1.47 7.24 -9.31
C PRO A 215 0.50 8.34 -9.77
N ALA A 216 0.53 8.70 -11.05
CA ALA A 216 -0.34 9.75 -11.59
C ALA A 216 -1.84 9.37 -11.52
N ASP A 217 -2.15 8.07 -11.67
CA ASP A 217 -3.51 7.55 -11.45
C ASP A 217 -3.76 7.33 -9.96
N VAL A 218 -4.70 8.09 -9.40
CA VAL A 218 -5.11 8.00 -7.99
C VAL A 218 -5.57 6.59 -7.61
N ARG A 219 -6.13 5.82 -8.54
CA ARG A 219 -6.62 4.47 -8.26
C ARG A 219 -5.51 3.50 -7.86
N LYS A 220 -4.28 3.73 -8.36
CA LYS A 220 -3.08 2.94 -8.08
C LYS A 220 -2.35 3.36 -6.79
N ARG A 221 -2.88 4.35 -6.07
CA ARG A 221 -2.35 4.81 -4.78
C ARG A 221 -3.07 4.08 -3.66
N VAL A 222 -2.40 3.14 -3.02
CA VAL A 222 -2.90 2.47 -1.83
C VAL A 222 -2.16 3.01 -0.62
N LEU A 223 -2.92 3.32 0.44
CA LEU A 223 -2.35 3.60 1.76
C LEU A 223 -2.69 2.43 2.69
N SER A 224 -1.70 2.00 3.46
CA SER A 224 -1.95 1.21 4.66
C SER A 224 -1.54 1.97 5.91
N TYR A 225 -2.13 1.58 7.04
CA TYR A 225 -1.69 2.00 8.36
C TYR A 225 -2.24 1.02 9.41
N GLY A 226 -1.44 0.68 10.42
CA GLY A 226 -1.80 -0.38 11.35
C GLY A 226 -0.80 -0.62 12.48
N ASP A 227 -1.00 -1.73 13.18
CA ASP A 227 -0.13 -2.27 14.22
C ASP A 227 -0.26 -3.81 14.21
N PRO A 228 0.79 -4.59 14.52
CA PRO A 228 0.69 -6.06 14.60
C PRO A 228 -0.42 -6.58 15.52
N ASN A 229 -0.89 -5.78 16.48
CA ASN A 229 -2.16 -5.96 17.16
C ASN A 229 -3.05 -4.73 16.88
N ILE A 230 -3.98 -4.83 15.93
CA ILE A 230 -4.81 -3.68 15.47
C ILE A 230 -5.57 -2.95 16.60
N GLY A 231 -5.79 -3.57 17.76
CA GLY A 231 -6.39 -2.91 18.93
C GLY A 231 -5.48 -1.93 19.67
N TYR A 232 -4.16 -2.06 19.53
CA TYR A 232 -3.19 -1.10 20.02
C TYR A 232 -3.25 0.18 19.17
N LEU A 233 -3.27 1.34 19.83
CA LEU A 233 -3.40 2.66 19.20
C LEU A 233 -4.57 2.78 18.18
N PHE A 234 -5.63 1.97 18.29
CA PHE A 234 -6.71 1.99 17.29
C PHE A 234 -7.47 3.32 17.19
N GLY A 235 -7.72 3.96 18.34
CA GLY A 235 -8.58 5.14 18.47
C GLY A 235 -10.08 4.84 18.43
N ASN A 236 -10.90 5.89 18.35
CA ASN A 236 -12.36 5.85 18.25
C ASN A 236 -12.88 6.38 16.90
N CYS A 237 -11.97 6.55 15.93
CA CYS A 237 -12.25 7.07 14.58
C CYS A 237 -12.81 8.51 14.56
N SER A 238 -12.81 9.22 15.69
CA SER A 238 -13.42 10.54 15.85
C SER A 238 -12.41 11.58 16.32
N GLU A 239 -11.14 11.21 16.50
CA GLU A 239 -10.10 12.13 16.95
C GLU A 239 -9.85 13.28 15.95
N PRO A 240 -9.59 14.50 16.45
CA PRO A 240 -9.27 15.65 15.60
C PRO A 240 -7.77 15.67 15.22
N GLY A 241 -7.47 16.30 14.08
CA GLY A 241 -6.09 16.50 13.63
C GLY A 241 -5.38 15.20 13.22
N ASP A 242 -4.06 15.27 13.14
CA ASP A 242 -3.17 14.19 12.69
C ASP A 242 -2.81 13.26 13.87
N ALA A 243 -3.81 12.66 14.51
CA ALA A 243 -3.60 11.73 15.62
C ALA A 243 -3.07 10.39 15.09
N HIS A 244 -2.00 9.86 15.69
CA HIS A 244 -1.32 8.63 15.24
C HIS A 244 -2.08 7.37 15.68
N LEU A 245 -3.34 7.25 15.24
CA LEU A 245 -4.27 6.22 15.66
C LEU A 245 -4.92 5.56 14.44
N THR A 246 -4.95 4.22 14.43
CA THR A 246 -5.22 3.39 13.24
C THR A 246 -6.50 3.80 12.51
N CYS A 247 -7.62 3.85 13.22
CA CYS A 247 -8.90 4.19 12.62
C CYS A 247 -8.99 5.65 12.16
N THR A 248 -8.33 6.57 12.87
CA THR A 248 -8.36 8.00 12.52
C THR A 248 -7.54 8.33 11.28
N GLN A 249 -6.39 7.68 11.09
CA GLN A 249 -5.56 7.79 9.89
C GLN A 249 -6.25 7.15 8.67
N LEU A 250 -6.76 5.93 8.81
CA LEU A 250 -7.46 5.24 7.71
C LEU A 250 -8.74 5.97 7.28
N ARG A 251 -9.55 6.47 8.22
CA ARG A 251 -10.67 7.39 7.95
C ARG A 251 -10.23 8.61 7.14
N GLN A 252 -9.12 9.24 7.53
CA GLN A 252 -8.63 10.46 6.88
C GLN A 252 -8.14 10.18 5.45
N ALA A 253 -7.47 9.05 5.22
CA ALA A 253 -7.13 8.58 3.88
C ALA A 253 -8.40 8.32 3.04
N ALA A 254 -9.34 7.52 3.55
CA ALA A 254 -10.58 7.16 2.85
C ALA A 254 -11.46 8.37 2.50
N ALA A 255 -11.57 9.34 3.42
CA ALA A 255 -12.33 10.58 3.24
C ALA A 255 -11.63 11.61 2.33
N SER A 256 -10.31 11.54 2.14
CA SER A 256 -9.57 12.49 1.29
C SER A 256 -9.88 12.35 -0.21
N GLY A 257 -10.28 11.16 -0.66
CA GLY A 257 -10.43 10.84 -2.08
C GLY A 257 -9.11 10.77 -2.88
N ALA A 258 -7.96 10.89 -2.22
CA ALA A 258 -6.63 10.92 -2.86
C ALA A 258 -5.92 9.55 -2.95
N PHE A 259 -6.59 8.50 -2.47
CA PHE A 259 -6.15 7.12 -2.49
C PHE A 259 -7.23 6.25 -3.15
N GLY A 260 -6.82 5.28 -3.97
CA GLY A 260 -7.71 4.33 -4.63
C GLY A 260 -8.18 3.18 -3.73
N LYS A 261 -7.35 2.80 -2.75
CA LYS A 261 -7.68 1.86 -1.66
C LYS A 261 -7.02 2.27 -0.35
N THR A 262 -7.61 1.84 0.75
CA THR A 262 -7.13 2.01 2.13
C THR A 262 -7.25 0.70 2.88
N PHE A 263 -6.15 0.25 3.50
CA PHE A 263 -6.06 -1.06 4.19
C PHE A 263 -5.55 -0.92 5.63
N GLY A 264 -6.28 -1.51 6.58
CA GLY A 264 -5.82 -1.63 7.97
C GLY A 264 -5.10 -2.94 8.23
N TRP A 265 -4.28 -3.00 9.28
CA TRP A 265 -3.57 -4.23 9.70
C TRP A 265 -3.22 -4.18 11.20
N THR A 266 -2.97 -5.30 11.90
CA THR A 266 -3.29 -6.71 11.57
C THR A 266 -4.37 -7.20 12.54
N ALA A 267 -5.48 -7.72 12.00
CA ALA A 267 -6.63 -8.17 12.78
C ALA A 267 -6.56 -9.66 13.14
N ALA A 268 -6.63 -9.98 14.43
CA ALA A 268 -6.69 -11.34 14.96
C ALA A 268 -8.14 -11.82 15.21
N ALA A 269 -8.31 -13.07 15.65
CA ALA A 269 -9.61 -13.59 16.07
C ALA A 269 -10.13 -12.87 17.34
N GLY A 270 -11.44 -12.68 17.45
CA GLY A 270 -12.08 -11.93 18.54
C GLY A 270 -12.00 -10.40 18.40
N GLN A 271 -11.54 -9.88 17.25
CA GLN A 271 -11.29 -8.45 17.04
C GLN A 271 -12.32 -7.74 16.12
N THR A 272 -13.50 -8.34 15.94
CA THR A 272 -14.61 -7.83 15.09
C THR A 272 -14.92 -6.34 15.28
N GLN A 273 -14.86 -5.82 16.51
CA GLN A 273 -15.16 -4.43 16.82
C GLN A 273 -14.28 -3.42 16.07
N TYR A 274 -13.03 -3.78 15.80
CA TYR A 274 -12.08 -2.94 15.05
C TYR A 274 -12.36 -3.02 13.55
N VAL A 275 -12.59 -4.22 13.02
CA VAL A 275 -13.01 -4.44 11.62
C VAL A 275 -14.30 -3.66 11.30
N GLU A 276 -15.31 -3.74 12.17
CA GLU A 276 -16.57 -3.00 12.02
C GLU A 276 -16.39 -1.48 12.13
N ALA A 277 -15.42 -1.01 12.91
CA ALA A 277 -15.09 0.41 12.97
C ALA A 277 -14.42 0.91 11.68
N LEU A 278 -13.51 0.13 11.09
CA LEU A 278 -12.93 0.42 9.77
C LEU A 278 -13.99 0.40 8.65
N LEU A 279 -14.92 -0.57 8.67
CA LEU A 279 -16.05 -0.63 7.74
C LEU A 279 -16.97 0.60 7.84
N ARG A 280 -17.18 1.16 9.04
CA ARG A 280 -17.97 2.41 9.20
C ARG A 280 -17.29 3.60 8.51
N VAL A 281 -15.97 3.73 8.63
CA VAL A 281 -15.19 4.85 8.06
C VAL A 281 -14.63 4.61 6.65
N GLY A 282 -15.25 3.70 5.89
CA GLY A 282 -15.03 3.61 4.45
C GLY A 282 -13.73 2.95 4.01
N VAL A 283 -13.11 2.15 4.87
CA VAL A 283 -11.89 1.38 4.56
C VAL A 283 -12.21 0.22 3.62
N ASP A 284 -11.29 -0.11 2.72
CA ASP A 284 -11.52 -1.05 1.61
C ASP A 284 -11.07 -2.49 1.90
N GLY A 285 -10.29 -2.71 2.96
CA GLY A 285 -9.77 -4.03 3.30
C GLY A 285 -9.02 -4.06 4.63
N VAL A 286 -8.71 -5.26 5.11
CA VAL A 286 -7.92 -5.46 6.32
C VAL A 286 -7.00 -6.69 6.17
N ILE A 287 -5.76 -6.57 6.62
CA ILE A 287 -4.87 -7.72 6.83
C ILE A 287 -5.28 -8.44 8.11
N TYR A 288 -5.30 -9.77 8.08
CA TYR A 288 -5.66 -10.62 9.21
C TYR A 288 -4.61 -11.73 9.44
N GLY A 289 -4.28 -12.00 10.70
CA GLY A 289 -3.15 -12.85 11.10
C GLY A 289 -2.83 -12.76 12.60
N LEU A 290 -1.71 -13.34 13.03
CA LEU A 290 -1.24 -13.33 14.43
C LEU A 290 -0.09 -12.32 14.67
N GLY A 291 -0.26 -11.07 14.23
CA GLY A 291 0.81 -10.08 14.28
C GLY A 291 2.03 -10.56 13.50
N GLY A 292 3.25 -10.37 14.01
CA GLY A 292 4.52 -10.71 13.34
C GLY A 292 4.83 -12.22 13.24
N ALA A 293 3.83 -13.07 12.99
CA ALA A 293 3.97 -14.51 12.74
C ALA A 293 3.39 -14.87 11.36
N ASP A 294 3.96 -15.91 10.74
CA ASP A 294 3.55 -16.44 9.44
C ASP A 294 2.19 -17.17 9.51
N TYR A 295 1.54 -17.37 8.36
CA TYR A 295 0.17 -17.89 8.32
C TYR A 295 0.08 -19.41 8.60
N ASP A 296 -0.17 -19.78 9.85
CA ASP A 296 -0.34 -21.18 10.30
C ASP A 296 -1.79 -21.70 10.27
N GLY A 297 -2.73 -20.94 9.69
CA GLY A 297 -4.16 -21.27 9.68
C GLY A 297 -4.91 -21.01 11.00
N SER A 298 -4.24 -20.64 12.09
CA SER A 298 -4.93 -20.23 13.34
C SER A 298 -5.84 -19.01 13.14
N ALA A 299 -5.48 -18.16 12.16
CA ALA A 299 -6.21 -16.97 11.76
C ALA A 299 -7.52 -17.26 10.96
N ALA A 300 -7.84 -18.52 10.66
CA ALA A 300 -9.08 -18.94 9.99
C ALA A 300 -10.37 -18.34 10.60
N GLN A 301 -10.40 -18.24 11.94
CA GLN A 301 -11.52 -17.65 12.67
C GLN A 301 -11.63 -16.13 12.44
N ALA A 302 -10.51 -15.42 12.26
CA ALA A 302 -10.50 -14.00 11.89
C ALA A 302 -11.06 -13.79 10.46
N ALA A 303 -10.66 -14.64 9.50
CA ALA A 303 -11.22 -14.62 8.13
C ALA A 303 -12.75 -14.83 8.12
N LYS A 304 -13.25 -15.71 9.00
CA LYS A 304 -14.68 -15.96 9.20
C LYS A 304 -15.38 -14.77 9.88
N GLU A 305 -14.75 -14.16 10.87
CA GLU A 305 -15.27 -12.98 11.57
C GLU A 305 -15.36 -11.73 10.69
N ILE A 306 -14.37 -11.50 9.82
CA ILE A 306 -14.42 -10.44 8.80
C ILE A 306 -15.62 -10.64 7.87
N ARG A 307 -15.82 -11.86 7.35
CA ARG A 307 -16.99 -12.20 6.51
C ARG A 307 -18.32 -12.01 7.25
N ASN A 308 -18.40 -12.38 8.53
CA ASN A 308 -19.59 -12.15 9.35
C ASN A 308 -19.86 -10.64 9.55
N SER A 309 -18.81 -9.83 9.73
CA SER A 309 -18.90 -8.37 9.86
C SER A 309 -19.38 -7.73 8.55
N LEU A 310 -18.89 -8.18 7.40
CA LEU A 310 -19.40 -7.76 6.08
C LEU A 310 -20.89 -8.07 5.90
N GLY A 311 -21.39 -9.17 6.49
CA GLY A 311 -22.83 -9.48 6.53
C GLY A 311 -23.67 -8.40 7.21
N LYS A 312 -23.15 -7.77 8.29
CA LYS A 312 -23.81 -6.66 9.01
C LYS A 312 -23.82 -5.34 8.23
N TYR A 313 -22.84 -5.15 7.35
CA TYR A 313 -22.69 -3.99 6.46
C TYR A 313 -22.98 -4.35 4.99
N SER A 314 -23.85 -5.33 4.76
CA SER A 314 -24.11 -5.91 3.44
C SER A 314 -24.97 -5.02 2.53
N ASP A 315 -25.45 -3.88 3.03
CA ASP A 315 -25.97 -2.75 2.26
C ASP A 315 -24.85 -1.99 1.52
N ARG A 316 -23.70 -1.84 2.17
CA ARG A 316 -22.53 -1.05 1.71
C ARG A 316 -21.39 -1.89 1.13
N TYR A 317 -21.22 -3.13 1.58
CA TYR A 317 -20.06 -3.96 1.26
C TYR A 317 -20.41 -5.39 0.83
N TYR A 318 -19.42 -6.06 0.23
CA TYR A 318 -19.38 -7.50 0.02
C TYR A 318 -17.91 -7.95 0.04
N LEU A 319 -17.65 -9.24 0.27
CA LEU A 319 -16.30 -9.78 0.10
C LEU A 319 -15.95 -9.78 -1.39
N ALA A 320 -14.84 -9.15 -1.78
CA ALA A 320 -14.42 -9.07 -3.18
C ALA A 320 -14.27 -10.46 -3.80
N GLY A 321 -14.88 -10.67 -4.96
CA GLY A 321 -14.79 -11.87 -5.77
C GLY A 321 -13.73 -11.74 -6.87
N LYS A 322 -13.49 -12.84 -7.59
CA LYS A 322 -12.37 -12.96 -8.53
C LYS A 322 -12.29 -11.86 -9.60
N ASP A 323 -13.43 -11.33 -10.05
CA ASP A 323 -13.51 -10.39 -11.17
C ASP A 323 -13.44 -8.92 -10.73
N ASP A 324 -13.48 -8.64 -9.42
CA ASP A 324 -13.38 -7.28 -8.90
C ASP A 324 -12.03 -6.65 -9.20
N ASN A 325 -12.05 -5.35 -9.47
CA ASN A 325 -10.86 -4.58 -9.79
C ASN A 325 -10.46 -3.68 -8.61
N PRO A 326 -9.35 -3.95 -7.90
CA PRO A 326 -8.87 -3.11 -6.83
C PRO A 326 -8.39 -1.71 -7.29
N TRP A 327 -8.10 -1.48 -8.58
CA TRP A 327 -7.68 -0.17 -9.12
C TRP A 327 -8.15 0.14 -10.55
#